data_AF-R4KRM0-F1
#
_entry.id   AF-R4KRM0-F1
#
_cell.length_a   1.000
_cell.length_b   1.000
_cell.length_c   1.000
_cell.angle_alpha   90.00
_cell.angle_beta   90.00
_cell.angle_gamma   90.00
#
_symmetry.space_group_name_H-M   'P 1'
#
loop_
_entity.id
_entity.type
_entity.pdbx_description
1 polymer ?
#
loop_
_entity_poly.entity_id
_entity_poly.type
_entity_poly.pdbx_seq_one_letter_code
_entity_poly.pdbx_strand_id
1 'polypeptide(L)'
;MHFMKGLEPYFISTGFIDLLPLALKLAGQAGYSKDEIIEAICKVADKHKEYPPRKNKTAWFAYVFKEKLSEARADLLRKDYLRSM
;
A
#
# COMPACT_ATOMS: atom_id res chain seq x y z
N MET A 1 5.43 13.77 12.46
CA MET A 1 4.33 12.83 12.14
C MET A 1 3.32 13.45 11.16
N HIS A 2 3.74 13.88 9.96
CA HIS A 2 2.83 14.49 8.95
C HIS A 2 2.27 13.48 7.92
N PHE A 3 2.77 12.24 7.90
CA PHE A 3 2.38 11.21 6.93
C PHE A 3 1.04 10.50 7.23
N MET A 4 0.49 10.62 8.44
CA MET A 4 -0.71 9.87 8.84
C MET A 4 -2.01 10.46 8.27
N LYS A 5 -2.08 11.78 8.07
CA LYS A 5 -3.34 12.46 7.70
C LYS A 5 -3.80 12.03 6.31
N GLY A 6 -4.95 11.36 6.28
CA GLY A 6 -5.67 10.97 5.06
C GLY A 6 -5.26 9.63 4.45
N LEU A 7 -4.51 8.78 5.17
CA LEU A 7 -4.38 7.35 4.82
C LEU A 7 -5.43 6.48 5.50
N GLU A 8 -5.85 6.86 6.72
CA GLU A 8 -6.86 6.17 7.51
C GLU A 8 -8.11 5.73 6.74
N PRO A 9 -8.80 6.58 5.94
CA PRO A 9 -10.00 6.14 5.23
C PRO A 9 -9.76 4.97 4.27
N TYR A 10 -8.60 4.90 3.62
CA TYR A 10 -8.23 3.81 2.72
C TYR A 10 -7.92 2.51 3.48
N PHE A 11 -7.26 2.62 4.63
CA PHE A 11 -6.99 1.45 5.46
C PHE A 11 -8.25 0.93 6.16
N ILE A 12 -9.18 1.82 6.50
CA ILE A 12 -10.50 1.47 7.03
C ILE A 12 -11.30 0.73 5.94
N SER A 13 -11.42 1.30 4.73
CA SER A 13 -12.21 0.71 3.64
C SER A 13 -11.70 -0.65 3.18
N THR A 14 -10.39 -0.90 3.33
CA THR A 14 -9.75 -2.16 2.94
C THR A 14 -9.67 -3.19 4.07
N GLY A 15 -10.02 -2.83 5.31
CA GLY A 15 -9.97 -3.74 6.46
C GLY A 15 -8.57 -4.00 7.03
N PHE A 16 -7.63 -3.08 6.80
CA PHE A 16 -6.23 -3.17 7.23
C PHE A 16 -5.80 -2.06 8.19
N ILE A 17 -6.74 -1.35 8.82
CA ILE A 17 -6.45 -0.27 9.77
C ILE A 17 -5.55 -0.72 10.93
N ASP A 18 -5.65 -1.98 11.33
CA ASP A 18 -4.77 -2.64 12.31
C ASP A 18 -3.29 -2.66 11.87
N LEU A 19 -3.03 -2.64 10.56
CA LEU A 19 -1.69 -2.70 9.97
C LEU A 19 -1.19 -1.36 9.44
N LEU A 20 -1.94 -0.26 9.62
CA LEU A 20 -1.51 1.09 9.22
C LEU A 20 -0.14 1.48 9.81
N PRO A 21 0.16 1.25 11.11
CA PRO A 21 1.49 1.58 11.65
C PRO A 21 2.62 0.81 10.97
N LEU A 22 2.38 -0.46 10.63
CA LEU A 22 3.35 -1.29 9.92
C LEU A 22 3.55 -0.79 8.49
N ALA A 23 2.47 -0.47 7.79
CA ALA A 23 2.51 0.09 6.44
C ALA A 23 3.35 1.38 6.38
N LEU A 24 3.12 2.29 7.33
CA LEU A 24 3.88 3.54 7.45
C LEU A 24 5.36 3.29 7.70
N LYS A 25 5.70 2.32 8.56
CA LYS A 25 7.10 1.94 8.81
C LYS A 25 7.77 1.41 7.55
N LEU A 26 7.12 0.48 6.84
CA LEU A 26 7.65 -0.15 5.62
C LEU A 26 7.80 0.88 4.48
N ALA A 27 6.79 1.72 4.29
CA ALA A 27 6.79 2.74 3.26
C ALA A 27 7.83 3.84 3.54
N GLY A 28 7.90 4.30 4.79
CA GLY A 28 8.83 5.35 5.20
C GLY A 28 10.30 4.94 5.07
N GLN A 29 10.64 3.69 5.38
CA GLN A 29 12.00 3.17 5.23
C GLN A 29 12.50 3.16 3.78
N ALA A 30 11.59 3.05 2.81
CA ALA A 30 11.91 2.96 1.39
C ALA A 30 11.53 4.23 0.60
N GLY A 31 11.13 5.30 1.31
CA GLY A 31 10.82 6.59 0.71
C GLY A 31 9.59 6.58 -0.20
N TYR A 32 8.55 5.82 0.13
CA TYR A 32 7.31 5.81 -0.63
C TYR A 32 6.41 7.01 -0.29
N SER A 33 5.76 7.56 -1.31
CA SER A 33 4.82 8.67 -1.23
C SER A 33 3.45 8.22 -0.71
N LYS A 34 2.60 9.18 -0.35
CA LYS A 34 1.23 8.90 0.10
C LYS A 34 0.40 8.22 -1.00
N ASP A 35 0.54 8.67 -2.24
CA ASP A 35 -0.21 8.13 -3.37
C ASP A 35 0.22 6.69 -3.68
N GLU A 36 1.52 6.39 -3.57
CA GLU A 36 2.06 5.02 -3.68
C GLU A 36 1.47 4.11 -2.60
N ILE A 37 1.36 4.60 -1.36
CA ILE A 37 0.76 3.85 -0.25
C ILE A 37 -0.73 3.59 -0.48
N ILE A 38 -1.48 4.58 -0.96
CA ILE A 38 -2.92 4.48 -1.24
C ILE A 38 -3.16 3.44 -2.34
N GLU A 39 -2.44 3.53 -3.43
CA GLU A 39 -2.57 2.57 -4.53
C GLU A 39 -2.17 1.16 -4.06
N ALA A 40 -1.08 1.04 -3.31
CA ALA A 40 -0.62 -0.24 -2.79
C ALA A 40 -1.66 -0.90 -1.88
N ILE A 41 -2.29 -0.15 -0.95
CA ILE A 41 -3.26 -0.74 -0.01
C ILE A 41 -4.53 -1.23 -0.73
N CYS A 42 -4.98 -0.53 -1.77
CA CYS A 42 -6.08 -0.98 -2.62
C CYS A 42 -5.72 -2.31 -3.31
N LYS A 43 -4.53 -2.40 -3.90
CA LYS A 43 -4.04 -3.65 -4.53
C LYS A 43 -3.85 -4.80 -3.55
N VAL A 44 -3.43 -4.52 -2.31
CA VAL A 44 -3.38 -5.54 -1.25
C VAL A 44 -4.77 -6.06 -0.93
N ALA A 45 -5.77 -5.18 -0.85
CA ALA A 45 -7.15 -5.56 -0.60
C ALA A 45 -7.70 -6.47 -1.70
N ASP A 46 -7.38 -6.18 -2.96
CA ASP A 46 -7.80 -7.03 -4.08
C ASP A 46 -7.11 -8.40 -4.02
N LYS A 47 -5.79 -8.44 -3.78
CA LYS A 47 -5.07 -9.71 -3.59
C LYS A 47 -5.57 -10.49 -2.37
N HIS A 48 -6.02 -9.82 -1.32
CA HIS A 48 -6.60 -10.46 -0.14
C HIS A 48 -7.96 -11.11 -0.44
N LYS A 49 -8.79 -10.48 -1.28
CA LYS A 49 -10.08 -11.05 -1.71
C LYS A 49 -9.88 -12.34 -2.52
N GLU A 50 -8.87 -12.36 -3.40
CA GLU A 50 -8.56 -13.53 -4.22
C GLU A 50 -7.80 -14.62 -3.44
N TYR A 51 -6.81 -14.22 -2.64
CA TYR A 51 -5.88 -15.13 -1.97
C TYR A 51 -5.64 -14.73 -0.50
N PRO A 52 -6.63 -14.97 0.39
CA PRO A 52 -6.50 -14.61 1.80
C PRO A 52 -5.42 -15.46 2.50
N PRO A 53 -4.68 -14.88 3.47
CA PRO A 53 -3.66 -15.60 4.22
C PRO A 53 -4.27 -16.68 5.12
N ARG A 54 -3.65 -17.87 5.13
CA ARG A 54 -4.14 -19.01 5.96
C ARG A 54 -3.75 -18.94 7.44
N LYS A 55 -2.71 -18.18 7.80
CA LYS A 55 -2.16 -18.14 9.17
C LYS A 55 -1.75 -16.73 9.58
N ASN A 56 -0.65 -16.23 9.03
CA ASN A 56 -0.03 -15.00 9.49
C ASN A 56 -0.42 -13.81 8.61
N LYS A 57 -1.53 -13.14 8.94
CA LYS A 57 -2.03 -11.94 8.23
C LYS A 57 -0.95 -10.86 8.16
N THR A 58 -0.24 -10.60 9.25
CA THR A 58 0.78 -9.53 9.33
C THR A 58 1.99 -9.81 8.44
N ALA A 59 2.53 -11.04 8.46
CA ALA A 59 3.66 -11.40 7.61
C ALA A 59 3.27 -11.41 6.12
N TRP A 60 2.10 -11.96 5.81
CA TRP A 60 1.54 -11.94 4.46
C TRP A 60 1.34 -10.50 3.97
N PHE A 61 0.75 -9.65 4.80
CA PHE A 61 0.56 -8.23 4.49
C PHE A 61 1.89 -7.55 4.24
N ALA A 62 2.89 -7.71 5.12
CA ALA A 62 4.19 -7.06 4.96
C ALA A 62 4.89 -7.46 3.65
N TYR A 63 4.76 -8.73 3.24
CA TYR A 63 5.30 -9.23 1.99
C TYR A 63 4.55 -8.63 0.79
N VAL A 64 3.23 -8.79 0.75
CA VAL A 64 2.39 -8.32 -0.36
C VAL A 64 2.42 -6.80 -0.48
N PHE A 65 2.37 -6.07 0.63
CA PHE A 65 2.39 -4.61 0.63
C PHE A 65 3.71 -4.07 0.05
N LYS A 66 4.85 -4.71 0.32
CA LYS A 66 6.13 -4.34 -0.31
C LYS A 66 6.12 -4.56 -1.82
N GLU A 67 5.58 -5.70 -2.29
CA GLU A 67 5.40 -5.93 -3.74
C GLU A 67 4.52 -4.82 -4.35
N LYS A 68 3.39 -4.53 -3.72
CA LYS A 68 2.40 -3.57 -4.24
C LYS A 68 2.87 -2.13 -4.19
N LEU A 69 3.74 -1.77 -3.25
CA LEU A 69 4.42 -0.47 -3.25
C LEU A 69 5.32 -0.28 -4.48
N SER A 70 6.12 -1.29 -4.82
CA SER A 70 6.98 -1.25 -6.01
C SER A 70 6.14 -1.17 -7.29
N GLU A 71 5.06 -1.95 -7.38
CA GLU A 71 4.11 -1.87 -8.50
C GLU A 71 3.46 -0.48 -8.60
N ALA A 72 2.98 0.07 -7.48
CA ALA A 72 2.35 1.39 -7.44
C ALA A 72 3.28 2.50 -7.91
N ARG A 73 4.55 2.46 -7.48
CA ARG A 73 5.59 3.39 -7.96
C ARG A 73 5.76 3.31 -9.48
N ALA A 74 5.90 2.11 -10.01
CA ALA A 74 6.06 1.91 -11.44
C ALA A 74 4.84 2.43 -12.24
N ASP A 75 3.63 2.17 -11.74
CA ASP A 75 2.40 2.64 -12.36
C ASP A 75 2.27 4.16 -12.35
N LEU A 76 2.61 4.82 -11.23
CA LEU A 76 2.58 6.28 -11.13
C LEU A 76 3.61 6.93 -12.05
N LEU A 77 4.85 6.43 -12.06
CA LEU A 77 5.89 6.89 -12.99
C LEU A 77 5.46 6.75 -14.45
N ARG A 78 4.81 5.64 -14.80
CA ARG A 78 4.27 5.41 -16.14
C ARG A 78 3.14 6.40 -16.48
N LYS A 79 2.23 6.65 -15.55
CA LYS A 79 1.13 7.63 -15.74
C LYS A 79 1.68 9.03 -15.96
N ASP A 80 2.69 9.44 -15.19
CA ASP A 80 3.32 10.75 -15.33
C ASP A 80 4.04 10.90 -16.67
N TYR A 81 4.77 9.86 -17.10
CA TYR A 81 5.40 9.83 -18.42
C TYR A 81 4.38 10.03 -19.55
N LEU A 82 3.28 9.28 -19.54
CA LEU A 82 2.23 9.39 -20.55
C LEU A 82 1.51 10.74 -20.54
N ARG A 83 1.45 11.42 -19.39
CA ARG A 83 0.85 12.76 -19.28
C ARG A 83 1.75 13.88 -19.81
N SER A 84 3.05 13.65 -19.86
CA SER A 84 4.05 14.61 -20.36
C SER A 84 4.28 14.56 -21.88
N MET A 85 3.62 13.63 -22.58
CA MET A 85 3.57 13.53 -24.05
C MET A 85 2.37 14.27 -24.61
#